data_AF-A0A448YQS5-F1
#
_entry.id   AF-A0A448YQS5-F1
#
_cell.length_a   1.000
_cell.length_b   1.000
_cell.length_c   1.000
_cell.angle_alpha   90.00
_cell.angle_beta   90.00
_cell.angle_gamma   90.00
#
_symmetry.space_group_name_H-M   'P 1'
#
loop_
_entity.id
_entity.type
_entity.pdbx_description
1 polymer ?
#
loop_
_entity_poly.entity_id
_entity_poly.type
_entity_poly.pdbx_seq_one_letter_code
_entity_poly.pdbx_strand_id
1 'polypeptide(L)'
;MYHPPPPLTVSPLVPLVSSCSARKFSTTSSTDEDMDDKFLSDSSGTSVESSVFVKDQVGDAAAAAAAAATAAATATEAAAVLHVSPVSTDGFLSSLEHLLSLRQVDPHTFTNCSELFVPYRGRGLFGGTLAAQATLAALLFTNTEDKKWKPISLHCHFLYAATPSPALFYKVHSLKDGKNYCTRSVDLYQDDRLIFRATCSLQAYELAGSAAKLDGQLSHYRQGPEVGKDIEPPEEMFSQEEAFFAWSQKAYKHRHLGYLKTALEDVTASYAREPCVWRLPLGMFDLEHVSEAEREMVPSDRTLRYWVKTKEALKDPHVFSWVALAYISDYFFLSTNMRLNMREMFTTKFSVSLDHTIYFDKEIDVSEWFNYNVKSLKSGENRTIMTGEMFSRDGELLASTYQEGLSVVFTD
;
A
#
# COMPACT_ATOMS: atom_id res chain seq x y z
N MET A 1 55.36 21.12 3.00
CA MET A 1 55.75 19.77 3.46
C MET A 1 54.54 19.14 4.11
N TYR A 2 53.98 18.12 3.49
CA TYR A 2 52.79 17.40 3.92
C TYR A 2 53.12 15.92 3.67
N HIS A 3 53.18 15.10 4.72
CA HIS A 3 53.44 13.67 4.60
C HIS A 3 52.10 12.91 4.55
N PRO A 4 51.92 11.94 3.64
CA PRO A 4 50.73 11.09 3.62
C PRO A 4 50.85 9.93 4.63
N PRO A 5 49.73 9.38 5.15
CA PRO A 5 49.74 8.26 6.08
C PRO A 5 49.94 6.89 5.37
N PRO A 6 50.39 5.84 6.10
CA PRO A 6 50.68 4.54 5.52
C PRO A 6 49.42 3.68 5.30
N PRO A 7 49.46 2.70 4.39
CA PRO A 7 48.30 1.86 4.06
C PRO A 7 48.04 0.77 5.11
N LEU A 8 46.76 0.49 5.37
CA LEU A 8 46.30 -0.59 6.25
C LEU A 8 46.30 -1.93 5.50
N THR A 9 46.93 -2.93 6.10
CA THR A 9 46.93 -4.33 5.66
C THR A 9 45.73 -5.08 6.24
N VAL A 10 44.98 -5.78 5.38
CA VAL A 10 43.84 -6.63 5.76
C VAL A 10 44.33 -8.06 6.02
N SER A 11 43.99 -8.63 7.18
CA SER A 11 44.17 -10.06 7.49
C SER A 11 42.86 -10.83 7.25
N PRO A 12 42.90 -12.08 6.74
CA PRO A 12 41.70 -12.83 6.42
C PRO A 12 41.06 -13.51 7.64
N LEU A 13 39.73 -13.49 7.69
CA LEU A 13 38.88 -14.11 8.72
C LEU A 13 38.81 -15.64 8.56
N VAL A 14 38.96 -16.35 9.68
CA VAL A 14 38.78 -17.80 9.84
C VAL A 14 37.33 -18.08 10.25
N PRO A 15 36.64 -19.11 9.70
CA PRO A 15 35.27 -19.43 10.07
C PRO A 15 35.20 -20.26 11.36
N LEU A 16 34.38 -19.83 12.32
CA LEU A 16 34.04 -20.60 13.52
C LEU A 16 32.77 -21.41 13.31
N VAL A 17 32.94 -22.73 13.35
CA VAL A 17 31.89 -23.75 13.41
C VAL A 17 31.51 -23.93 14.88
N SER A 18 30.23 -23.82 15.24
CA SER A 18 29.75 -24.13 16.59
C SER A 18 28.81 -25.33 16.57
N SER A 19 29.30 -26.44 17.12
CA SER A 19 28.61 -27.70 17.35
C SER A 19 27.63 -27.62 18.52
N CYS A 20 26.51 -28.30 18.34
CA CYS A 20 25.47 -28.59 19.33
C CYS A 20 25.97 -29.54 20.43
N SER A 21 25.64 -29.29 21.71
CA SER A 21 25.58 -30.36 22.72
C SER A 21 24.66 -29.99 23.89
N ALA A 22 23.83 -30.97 24.26
CA ALA A 22 22.81 -30.92 25.30
C ALA A 22 23.36 -31.14 26.72
N ARG A 23 22.67 -30.60 27.73
CA ARG A 23 22.53 -31.12 29.11
C ARG A 23 21.46 -30.31 29.86
N LYS A 24 20.30 -30.91 30.17
CA LYS A 24 19.89 -31.62 31.41
C LYS A 24 19.51 -30.69 32.58
N PHE A 25 18.24 -30.83 32.98
CA PHE A 25 17.54 -30.29 34.14
C PHE A 25 18.21 -30.58 35.49
N SER A 26 18.06 -29.65 36.45
CA SER A 26 17.79 -29.98 37.86
C SER A 26 16.99 -28.87 38.54
N THR A 27 15.89 -29.25 39.17
CA THR A 27 15.01 -28.47 40.05
C THR A 27 15.62 -28.28 41.43
N THR A 28 15.40 -27.11 42.08
CA THR A 28 15.16 -26.99 43.52
C THR A 28 14.53 -25.64 43.89
N SER A 29 13.66 -25.72 44.88
CA SER A 29 12.71 -24.78 45.48
C SER A 29 13.27 -23.81 46.54
N SER A 30 12.58 -22.68 46.74
CA SER A 30 12.29 -22.02 48.04
C SER A 30 11.48 -20.72 47.75
N THR A 31 10.19 -20.60 48.12
CA THR A 31 9.64 -19.94 49.36
C THR A 31 10.25 -18.57 49.59
N ASP A 32 9.57 -17.48 49.95
CA ASP A 32 8.20 -17.04 50.23
C ASP A 32 8.37 -15.51 50.36
N GLU A 33 7.32 -14.71 50.15
CA GLU A 33 6.86 -13.65 51.07
C GLU A 33 5.96 -12.65 50.34
N ASP A 34 4.73 -12.63 50.85
CA ASP A 34 3.60 -11.78 50.54
C ASP A 34 3.86 -10.29 50.85
N MET A 35 3.19 -9.41 50.11
CA MET A 35 2.49 -8.29 50.72
C MET A 35 1.21 -7.95 49.95
N ASP A 36 0.12 -8.25 50.65
CA ASP A 36 -1.27 -7.82 50.54
C ASP A 36 -1.52 -6.35 50.12
N ASP A 37 -2.73 -5.87 49.79
CA ASP A 37 -4.01 -6.40 49.30
C ASP A 37 -5.02 -5.21 49.41
N LYS A 38 -6.17 -5.34 48.74
CA LYS A 38 -7.47 -4.64 48.91
C LYS A 38 -7.73 -3.31 48.18
N PHE A 39 -8.73 -3.35 47.27
CA PHE A 39 -10.09 -2.93 47.62
C PHE A 39 -11.16 -3.46 46.63
N LEU A 40 -12.16 -4.14 47.20
CA LEU A 40 -13.59 -4.32 46.82
C LEU A 40 -14.06 -5.34 45.76
N SER A 41 -14.64 -6.42 46.32
CA SER A 41 -15.82 -7.21 45.92
C SER A 41 -17.05 -6.33 45.55
N ASP A 42 -18.10 -6.78 44.85
CA ASP A 42 -18.81 -8.05 45.03
C ASP A 42 -19.87 -8.32 43.91
N SER A 43 -20.35 -9.56 43.91
CA SER A 43 -21.66 -10.09 43.49
C SER A 43 -21.84 -10.89 42.18
N SER A 44 -22.00 -12.21 42.40
CA SER A 44 -22.92 -13.19 41.79
C SER A 44 -22.87 -13.44 40.27
N GLY A 45 -22.72 -14.66 39.74
CA GLY A 45 -22.95 -16.00 40.26
C GLY A 45 -23.89 -16.76 39.32
N THR A 46 -23.39 -17.74 38.56
CA THR A 46 -24.06 -19.02 38.29
C THR A 46 -23.13 -19.98 37.55
N SER A 47 -23.01 -21.17 38.12
CA SER A 47 -22.30 -22.37 37.68
C SER A 47 -23.11 -23.19 36.67
N VAL A 48 -22.43 -23.79 35.69
CA VAL A 48 -22.85 -25.07 35.08
C VAL A 48 -21.59 -25.92 34.89
N GLU A 49 -21.57 -27.10 35.52
CA GLU A 49 -20.56 -28.13 35.35
C GLU A 49 -20.75 -28.91 34.05
N SER A 50 -19.67 -29.39 33.44
CA SER A 50 -19.52 -30.82 33.09
C SER A 50 -18.11 -31.11 32.56
N SER A 51 -17.67 -32.34 32.81
CA SER A 51 -16.29 -32.71 33.04
C SER A 51 -15.82 -33.83 32.09
N VAL A 52 -14.49 -33.84 31.82
CA VAL A 52 -13.60 -34.98 31.49
C VAL A 52 -13.69 -35.61 30.08
N PHE A 53 -12.58 -35.57 29.32
CA PHE A 53 -11.68 -36.73 29.05
C PHE A 53 -10.51 -36.33 28.13
N VAL A 54 -9.28 -36.51 28.64
CA VAL A 54 -8.02 -36.47 27.89
C VAL A 54 -7.59 -37.91 27.60
N LYS A 55 -7.18 -38.21 26.37
CA LYS A 55 -6.36 -39.38 26.03
C LYS A 55 -5.39 -39.05 24.90
N ASP A 56 -4.12 -39.39 25.14
CA ASP A 56 -2.97 -39.33 24.24
C ASP A 56 -3.18 -40.07 22.92
N GLN A 57 -2.60 -39.56 21.82
CA GLN A 57 -1.89 -40.37 20.82
C GLN A 57 -0.75 -39.57 20.17
N VAL A 58 0.48 -39.96 20.52
CA VAL A 58 1.71 -39.65 19.79
C VAL A 58 1.93 -40.76 18.78
N GLY A 59 1.96 -40.42 17.49
CA GLY A 59 2.44 -41.32 16.45
C GLY A 59 1.71 -41.19 15.11
N ASP A 60 2.03 -40.16 14.31
CA ASP A 60 1.86 -40.26 12.84
C ASP A 60 2.63 -39.20 12.00
N ALA A 61 3.77 -38.68 12.50
CA ALA A 61 4.54 -37.66 11.78
C ALA A 61 5.46 -38.21 10.67
N ALA A 62 5.70 -39.53 10.62
CA ALA A 62 6.63 -40.14 9.66
C ALA A 62 5.95 -40.60 8.35
N ALA A 63 4.65 -40.91 8.38
CA ALA A 63 3.91 -41.36 7.20
C ALA A 63 3.51 -40.19 6.27
N ALA A 64 3.25 -39.00 6.83
CA ALA A 64 2.90 -37.81 6.06
C ALA A 64 4.09 -37.24 5.25
N ALA A 65 5.32 -37.39 5.75
CA ALA A 65 6.53 -36.90 5.08
C ALA A 65 6.91 -37.72 3.82
N ALA A 66 6.60 -39.02 3.80
CA ALA A 66 6.88 -39.88 2.65
C ALA A 66 5.90 -39.68 1.48
N ALA A 67 4.64 -39.31 1.77
CA ALA A 67 3.63 -39.00 0.76
C ALA A 67 3.91 -37.67 0.04
N ALA A 68 4.42 -36.65 0.76
CA ALA A 68 4.77 -35.35 0.20
C ALA A 68 5.97 -35.42 -0.78
N ALA A 69 6.95 -36.28 -0.52
CA ALA A 69 8.12 -36.45 -1.40
C ALA A 69 7.78 -37.14 -2.73
N THR A 70 6.77 -38.02 -2.74
CA THR A 70 6.37 -38.76 -3.95
C THR A 70 5.51 -37.90 -4.88
N ALA A 71 4.70 -36.98 -4.34
CA ALA A 71 3.91 -36.03 -5.13
C ALA A 71 4.78 -34.96 -5.83
N ALA A 72 5.90 -34.57 -5.21
CA ALA A 72 6.86 -33.63 -5.79
C ALA A 72 7.59 -34.19 -7.03
N ALA A 73 7.80 -35.51 -7.10
CA ALA A 73 8.48 -36.17 -8.22
C ALA A 73 7.58 -36.34 -9.46
N THR A 74 6.26 -36.44 -9.28
CA THR A 74 5.29 -36.56 -10.40
C THR A 74 4.88 -35.22 -11.02
N ALA A 75 5.17 -34.09 -10.36
CA ALA A 75 4.84 -32.76 -10.89
C ALA A 75 5.82 -32.24 -11.96
N THR A 76 6.91 -32.98 -12.24
CA THR A 76 7.94 -32.56 -13.21
C THR A 76 7.66 -33.01 -14.65
N GLU A 77 6.68 -33.87 -14.88
CA GLU A 77 6.29 -34.34 -16.22
C GLU A 77 4.79 -34.12 -16.49
N ALA A 78 4.40 -32.88 -16.82
CA ALA A 78 3.28 -32.56 -17.72
C ALA A 78 2.99 -31.04 -17.74
N ALA A 79 3.94 -30.22 -18.16
CA ALA A 79 3.67 -28.84 -18.57
C ALA A 79 3.43 -28.82 -20.09
N ALA A 80 2.23 -29.23 -20.52
CA ALA A 80 1.78 -28.97 -21.88
C ALA A 80 1.37 -27.49 -21.98
N VAL A 81 2.20 -26.73 -22.68
CA VAL A 81 2.09 -25.29 -22.93
C VAL A 81 0.79 -24.98 -23.68
N LEU A 82 -0.15 -24.29 -23.03
CA LEU A 82 -1.17 -23.49 -23.72
C LEU A 82 -0.62 -22.08 -23.87
N HIS A 83 -0.36 -21.70 -25.13
CA HIS A 83 0.13 -20.40 -25.53
C HIS A 83 -0.84 -19.30 -25.08
N VAL A 84 -0.46 -18.57 -24.03
CA VAL A 84 -0.77 -17.15 -23.95
C VAL A 84 0.35 -16.46 -24.71
N SER A 85 0.01 -15.67 -25.72
CA SER A 85 0.99 -14.87 -26.45
C SER A 85 1.82 -14.05 -25.46
N PRO A 86 3.16 -14.18 -25.44
CA PRO A 86 3.98 -13.32 -24.61
C PRO A 86 3.73 -11.88 -25.07
N VAL A 87 3.49 -10.98 -24.11
CA VAL A 87 3.56 -9.54 -24.35
C VAL A 87 4.85 -9.28 -25.14
N SER A 88 4.72 -8.73 -26.35
CA SER A 88 5.82 -8.61 -27.29
C SER A 88 6.99 -7.82 -26.67
N THR A 89 8.18 -8.40 -26.76
CA THR A 89 9.44 -7.88 -26.20
C THR A 89 10.11 -6.83 -27.08
N ASP A 90 9.36 -6.01 -27.81
CA ASP A 90 9.91 -4.82 -28.48
C ASP A 90 9.35 -3.56 -27.82
N GLY A 91 10.18 -2.94 -26.97
CA GLY A 91 9.89 -1.74 -26.17
C GLY A 91 9.83 -2.04 -24.68
N PHE A 92 10.76 -1.49 -23.89
CA PHE A 92 10.80 -1.69 -22.44
C PHE A 92 9.52 -1.14 -21.78
N LEU A 93 9.00 -1.84 -20.76
CA LEU A 93 7.91 -1.36 -19.91
C LEU A 93 8.32 -0.03 -19.23
N SER A 94 7.37 0.85 -18.95
CA SER A 94 7.62 1.97 -18.03
C SER A 94 8.01 1.45 -16.64
N SER A 95 8.66 2.28 -15.83
CA SER A 95 9.00 1.99 -14.43
C SER A 95 7.77 1.61 -13.59
N LEU A 96 6.61 2.24 -13.83
CA LEU A 96 5.35 1.88 -13.17
C LEU A 96 4.89 0.48 -13.58
N GLU A 97 4.84 0.21 -14.88
CA GLU A 97 4.41 -1.09 -15.42
C GLU A 97 5.33 -2.20 -14.94
N HIS A 98 6.64 -1.95 -14.94
CA HIS A 98 7.62 -2.89 -14.41
C HIS A 98 7.38 -3.16 -12.92
N LEU A 99 7.25 -2.12 -12.10
CA LEU A 99 6.99 -2.24 -10.66
C LEU A 99 5.72 -3.05 -10.37
N LEU A 100 4.64 -2.78 -11.10
CA LEU A 100 3.33 -3.36 -10.82
C LEU A 100 3.05 -4.66 -11.58
N SER A 101 3.94 -5.06 -12.50
CA SER A 101 3.74 -6.25 -13.33
C SER A 101 3.51 -7.53 -12.52
N LEU A 102 2.54 -8.31 -13.01
CA LEU A 102 2.19 -9.61 -12.48
C LEU A 102 2.37 -10.68 -13.56
N ARG A 103 2.77 -11.88 -13.16
CA ARG A 103 2.70 -13.08 -14.00
C ARG A 103 1.64 -14.01 -13.43
N GLN A 104 0.91 -14.66 -14.33
CA GLN A 104 -0.02 -15.71 -13.98
C GLN A 104 0.75 -16.98 -13.60
N VAL A 105 0.38 -17.62 -12.48
CA VAL A 105 0.95 -18.91 -12.04
C VAL A 105 -0.03 -20.06 -12.25
N ASP A 106 -1.33 -19.78 -12.15
CA ASP A 106 -2.42 -20.70 -12.46
C ASP A 106 -3.66 -19.90 -12.92
N PRO A 107 -4.76 -20.54 -13.38
CA PRO A 107 -5.92 -19.82 -13.91
C PRO A 107 -6.53 -18.74 -13.01
N HIS A 108 -6.33 -18.83 -11.69
CA HIS A 108 -6.90 -17.93 -10.70
C HIS A 108 -5.85 -17.18 -9.88
N THR A 109 -4.55 -17.40 -10.09
CA THR A 109 -3.50 -16.84 -9.22
C THR A 109 -2.42 -16.12 -10.02
N PHE A 110 -2.00 -14.97 -9.51
CA PHE A 110 -0.95 -14.14 -10.07
C PHE A 110 0.12 -13.83 -9.01
N THR A 111 1.35 -13.54 -9.43
CA THR A 111 2.45 -13.18 -8.53
C THR A 111 3.29 -12.03 -9.09
N ASN A 112 3.93 -11.24 -8.22
CA ASN A 112 4.76 -10.11 -8.63
C ASN A 112 5.98 -10.57 -9.43
N CYS A 113 6.35 -9.79 -10.44
CA CYS A 113 7.52 -10.05 -11.29
C CYS A 113 8.75 -9.25 -10.88
N SER A 114 8.55 -8.06 -10.31
CA SER A 114 9.59 -7.12 -9.93
C SER A 114 10.01 -7.30 -8.47
N GLU A 115 11.20 -6.81 -8.16
CA GLU A 115 11.60 -6.57 -6.78
C GLU A 115 10.76 -5.42 -6.20
N LEU A 116 10.07 -5.71 -5.10
CA LEU A 116 9.33 -4.70 -4.35
C LEU A 116 10.23 -4.15 -3.23
N PHE A 117 9.94 -2.95 -2.75
CA PHE A 117 10.71 -2.33 -1.69
C PHE A 117 9.82 -1.71 -0.62
N VAL A 118 10.36 -1.60 0.58
CA VAL A 118 9.72 -0.88 1.68
C VAL A 118 10.11 0.59 1.56
N PRO A 119 9.14 1.52 1.43
CA PRO A 119 9.43 2.94 1.44
C PRO A 119 10.14 3.36 2.73
N TYR A 120 10.87 4.48 2.70
CA TYR A 120 11.56 4.98 3.88
C TYR A 120 10.65 5.11 5.10
N ARG A 121 11.06 4.52 6.24
CA ARG A 121 10.28 4.36 7.50
C ARG A 121 8.99 3.54 7.39
N GLY A 122 8.71 2.95 6.24
CA GLY A 122 7.67 1.95 6.09
C GLY A 122 7.95 0.72 6.96
N ARG A 123 6.88 0.11 7.49
CA ARG A 123 6.97 -1.18 8.19
C ARG A 123 6.69 -2.36 7.26
N GLY A 124 6.28 -2.09 6.04
CA GLY A 124 5.97 -3.05 4.99
C GLY A 124 5.92 -2.34 3.66
N LEU A 125 5.58 -3.09 2.62
CA LEU A 125 5.39 -2.56 1.27
C LEU A 125 4.34 -1.44 1.27
N PHE A 126 4.47 -0.55 0.29
CA PHE A 126 3.51 0.53 0.06
C PHE A 126 2.10 -0.05 -0.23
N GLY A 127 1.07 0.47 0.46
CA GLY A 127 -0.31 -0.01 0.33
C GLY A 127 -0.85 0.15 -1.08
N GLY A 128 -0.51 1.26 -1.75
CA GLY A 128 -0.80 1.51 -3.16
C GLY A 128 -0.32 0.39 -4.09
N THR A 129 0.84 -0.22 -3.81
CA THR A 129 1.33 -1.40 -4.57
C THR A 129 0.32 -2.55 -4.49
N LEU A 130 -0.19 -2.85 -3.30
CA LEU A 130 -1.13 -3.97 -3.10
C LEU A 130 -2.48 -3.69 -3.76
N ALA A 131 -3.02 -2.47 -3.60
CA ALA A 131 -4.28 -2.05 -4.21
C ALA A 131 -4.18 -2.05 -5.75
N ALA A 132 -3.08 -1.55 -6.30
CA ALA A 132 -2.84 -1.51 -7.74
C ALA A 132 -2.64 -2.91 -8.33
N GLN A 133 -1.83 -3.76 -7.72
CA GLN A 133 -1.64 -5.14 -8.18
C GLN A 133 -2.92 -5.97 -8.03
N ALA A 134 -3.73 -5.75 -6.99
CA ALA A 134 -5.04 -6.40 -6.90
C ALA A 134 -6.00 -5.95 -8.02
N THR A 135 -5.99 -4.65 -8.35
CA THR A 135 -6.73 -4.12 -9.51
C THR A 135 -6.25 -4.76 -10.81
N LEU A 136 -4.93 -4.85 -11.01
CA LEU A 136 -4.32 -5.49 -12.18
C LEU A 136 -4.68 -6.97 -12.26
N ALA A 137 -4.59 -7.72 -11.16
CA ALA A 137 -4.97 -9.15 -11.12
C ALA A 137 -6.44 -9.35 -11.50
N ALA A 138 -7.35 -8.52 -11.00
CA ALA A 138 -8.76 -8.57 -11.37
C ALA A 138 -8.98 -8.29 -12.87
N LEU A 139 -8.25 -7.32 -13.45
CA LEU A 139 -8.33 -6.99 -14.88
C LEU A 139 -7.74 -8.09 -15.74
N LEU A 140 -6.54 -8.60 -15.44
CA LEU A 140 -5.90 -9.70 -16.16
C LEU A 140 -6.73 -10.98 -16.13
N PHE A 141 -7.36 -11.28 -15.00
CA PHE A 141 -8.28 -12.42 -14.87
C PHE A 141 -9.54 -12.28 -15.73
N THR A 142 -10.00 -11.05 -15.97
CA THR A 142 -11.34 -10.80 -16.53
C THR A 142 -11.32 -10.37 -18.00
N ASN A 143 -10.26 -9.69 -18.43
CA ASN A 143 -10.09 -9.25 -19.81
C ASN A 143 -9.77 -10.42 -20.73
N THR A 144 -10.49 -10.51 -21.83
CA THR A 144 -10.20 -11.42 -22.94
C THR A 144 -9.86 -10.63 -24.19
N GLU A 145 -9.51 -11.30 -25.29
CA GLU A 145 -9.32 -10.64 -26.59
C GLU A 145 -10.61 -9.95 -27.05
N ASP A 146 -11.74 -10.65 -26.93
CA ASP A 146 -13.05 -10.17 -27.41
C ASP A 146 -13.76 -9.18 -26.47
N LYS A 147 -13.36 -9.14 -25.19
CA LYS A 147 -14.09 -8.37 -24.18
C LYS A 147 -13.16 -7.72 -23.16
N LYS A 148 -13.21 -6.40 -23.14
CA LYS A 148 -12.46 -5.56 -22.21
C LYS A 148 -13.36 -4.95 -21.15
N TRP A 149 -12.77 -4.78 -19.97
CA TRP A 149 -13.40 -4.28 -18.77
C TRP A 149 -12.53 -3.18 -18.16
N LYS A 150 -13.19 -2.22 -17.54
CA LYS A 150 -12.57 -1.18 -16.70
C LYS A 150 -13.06 -1.32 -15.26
N PRO A 151 -12.23 -0.99 -14.26
CA PRO A 151 -12.70 -0.92 -12.90
C PRO A 151 -13.62 0.28 -12.72
N ILE A 152 -14.64 0.12 -11.89
CA ILE A 152 -15.51 1.22 -11.43
C ILE A 152 -15.41 1.41 -9.92
N SER A 153 -15.05 0.35 -9.18
CA SER A 153 -14.66 0.50 -7.78
C SER A 153 -13.71 -0.60 -7.31
N LEU A 154 -12.92 -0.25 -6.30
CA LEU A 154 -12.10 -1.13 -5.47
C LEU A 154 -12.46 -0.86 -4.01
N HIS A 155 -12.73 -1.90 -3.23
CA HIS A 155 -12.79 -1.83 -1.77
C HIS A 155 -11.81 -2.84 -1.20
N CYS A 156 -10.89 -2.41 -0.35
CA CYS A 156 -9.88 -3.31 0.20
C CYS A 156 -9.59 -3.09 1.67
N HIS A 157 -9.04 -4.13 2.31
CA HIS A 157 -8.61 -4.12 3.70
C HIS A 157 -7.16 -4.61 3.80
N PHE A 158 -6.34 -3.88 4.55
CA PHE A 158 -4.97 -4.24 4.88
C PHE A 158 -4.96 -5.00 6.21
N LEU A 159 -4.68 -6.30 6.15
CA LEU A 159 -4.74 -7.18 7.34
C LEU A 159 -3.38 -7.28 8.03
N TYR A 160 -2.31 -7.40 7.23
CA TYR A 160 -0.95 -7.50 7.71
C TYR A 160 0.02 -6.75 6.79
N ALA A 161 1.14 -6.30 7.37
CA ALA A 161 2.20 -5.65 6.60
C ALA A 161 2.87 -6.68 5.67
N ALA A 162 2.89 -6.39 4.37
CA ALA A 162 3.61 -7.17 3.38
C ALA A 162 5.12 -6.88 3.43
N THR A 163 5.96 -7.88 3.16
CA THR A 163 7.42 -7.71 3.00
C THR A 163 7.85 -7.86 1.53
N PRO A 164 9.03 -7.35 1.12
CA PRO A 164 9.57 -7.55 -0.24
C PRO A 164 9.77 -9.01 -0.67
N SER A 165 10.00 -9.89 0.30
CA SER A 165 10.23 -11.31 0.11
C SER A 165 9.65 -12.07 1.29
N PRO A 166 9.03 -13.25 1.08
CA PRO A 166 8.87 -13.96 -0.20
C PRO A 166 7.81 -13.33 -1.12
N ALA A 167 7.67 -13.88 -2.33
CA ALA A 167 6.75 -13.35 -3.35
C ALA A 167 5.30 -13.33 -2.88
N LEU A 168 4.53 -12.41 -3.46
CA LEU A 168 3.12 -12.21 -3.17
C LEU A 168 2.26 -13.03 -4.13
N PHE A 169 1.16 -13.61 -3.65
CA PHE A 169 0.22 -14.39 -4.46
C PHE A 169 -1.20 -13.80 -4.41
N TYR A 170 -1.65 -13.27 -5.54
CA TYR A 170 -2.96 -12.66 -5.73
C TYR A 170 -3.92 -13.69 -6.31
N LYS A 171 -4.81 -14.23 -5.47
CA LYS A 171 -5.83 -15.21 -5.86
C LYS A 171 -7.15 -14.52 -6.17
N VAL A 172 -7.63 -14.69 -7.39
CA VAL A 172 -8.83 -14.02 -7.92
C VAL A 172 -10.01 -15.00 -7.95
N HIS A 173 -11.12 -14.57 -7.36
CA HIS A 173 -12.38 -15.30 -7.33
C HIS A 173 -13.47 -14.52 -8.06
N SER A 174 -14.23 -15.18 -8.94
CA SER A 174 -15.43 -14.57 -9.49
C SER A 174 -16.55 -14.59 -8.46
N LEU A 175 -17.10 -13.42 -8.14
CA LEU A 175 -18.29 -13.28 -7.29
C LEU A 175 -19.57 -13.12 -8.13
N LYS A 176 -19.45 -12.49 -9.31
CA LYS A 176 -20.57 -12.22 -10.22
C LYS A 176 -20.07 -12.05 -11.64
N ASP A 177 -20.71 -12.72 -12.60
CA ASP A 177 -20.47 -12.59 -14.03
C ASP A 177 -21.74 -12.12 -14.75
N GLY A 178 -21.90 -10.81 -14.85
CA GLY A 178 -22.98 -10.20 -15.60
C GLY A 178 -22.55 -9.83 -17.02
N LYS A 179 -23.53 -9.50 -17.86
CA LYS A 179 -23.28 -9.08 -19.24
C LYS A 179 -22.47 -7.78 -19.33
N ASN A 180 -22.80 -6.79 -18.49
CA ASN A 180 -22.20 -5.45 -18.53
C ASN A 180 -21.38 -5.12 -17.28
N TYR A 181 -21.57 -5.88 -16.20
CA TYR A 181 -20.88 -5.69 -14.92
C TYR A 181 -20.46 -7.04 -14.37
N CYS A 182 -19.27 -7.10 -13.80
CA CYS A 182 -18.80 -8.26 -13.07
C CYS A 182 -18.09 -7.83 -11.79
N THR A 183 -17.93 -8.78 -10.87
CA THR A 183 -17.30 -8.53 -9.57
C THR A 183 -16.30 -9.63 -9.28
N ARG A 184 -15.11 -9.21 -8.86
CA ARG A 184 -14.00 -10.08 -8.47
C ARG A 184 -13.64 -9.84 -7.02
N SER A 185 -13.34 -10.90 -6.29
CA SER A 185 -12.59 -10.79 -5.04
C SER A 185 -11.14 -11.15 -5.31
N VAL A 186 -10.21 -10.42 -4.71
CA VAL A 186 -8.78 -10.69 -4.81
C VAL A 186 -8.23 -10.86 -3.40
N ASP A 187 -7.74 -12.04 -3.12
CA ASP A 187 -7.09 -12.41 -1.87
C ASP A 187 -5.58 -12.42 -2.07
N LEU A 188 -4.86 -11.63 -1.29
CA LEU A 188 -3.41 -11.58 -1.33
C LEU A 188 -2.82 -12.42 -0.21
N TYR A 189 -2.02 -13.42 -0.58
CA TYR A 189 -1.30 -14.29 0.32
C TYR A 189 0.21 -14.00 0.29
N GLN A 190 0.84 -14.07 1.46
CA GLN A 190 2.29 -14.14 1.64
C GLN A 190 2.55 -15.14 2.78
N ASP A 191 3.45 -16.11 2.57
CA ASP A 191 3.70 -17.22 3.51
C ASP A 191 2.41 -17.90 4.00
N ASP A 192 1.53 -18.27 3.06
CA ASP A 192 0.22 -18.91 3.29
C ASP A 192 -0.75 -18.10 4.19
N ARG A 193 -0.43 -16.85 4.51
CA ARG A 193 -1.26 -15.95 5.28
C ARG A 193 -1.98 -14.97 4.38
N LEU A 194 -3.30 -14.84 4.54
CA LEU A 194 -4.07 -13.76 3.93
C LEU A 194 -3.66 -12.42 4.56
N ILE A 195 -3.00 -11.56 3.79
CA ILE A 195 -2.46 -10.26 4.26
C ILE A 195 -3.24 -9.05 3.77
N PHE A 196 -4.01 -9.21 2.69
CA PHE A 196 -4.82 -8.17 2.10
C PHE A 196 -5.98 -8.81 1.33
N ARG A 197 -7.12 -8.12 1.28
CA ARG A 197 -8.28 -8.55 0.50
C ARG A 197 -8.89 -7.35 -0.20
N ALA A 198 -9.24 -7.51 -1.46
CA ALA A 198 -10.00 -6.55 -2.24
C ALA A 198 -11.26 -7.15 -2.86
N THR A 199 -12.24 -6.29 -3.12
CA THR A 199 -13.35 -6.53 -4.04
C THR A 199 -13.31 -5.48 -5.14
N CYS A 200 -13.23 -5.92 -6.38
CA CYS A 200 -13.20 -5.08 -7.57
C CYS A 200 -14.51 -5.22 -8.32
N SER A 201 -15.22 -4.11 -8.53
CA SER A 201 -16.35 -4.06 -9.46
C SER A 201 -15.86 -3.53 -10.79
N LEU A 202 -16.20 -4.24 -11.87
CA LEU A 202 -15.79 -3.92 -13.23
C LEU A 202 -17.01 -3.70 -14.13
N GLN A 203 -16.88 -2.75 -15.06
CA GLN A 203 -17.85 -2.48 -16.11
C GLN A 203 -17.22 -2.81 -17.47
N ALA A 204 -18.00 -3.43 -18.37
CA ALA A 204 -17.56 -3.65 -19.74
C ALA A 204 -17.40 -2.29 -20.45
N TYR A 205 -16.33 -2.13 -21.25
CA TYR A 205 -16.18 -0.93 -22.08
C TYR A 205 -17.34 -0.81 -23.07
N GLU A 206 -17.69 -1.92 -23.72
CA GLU A 206 -18.84 -2.02 -24.59
C GLU A 206 -20.02 -2.63 -23.83
N LEU A 207 -21.00 -1.79 -23.50
CA LEU A 207 -22.26 -2.24 -22.93
C LEU A 207 -23.05 -3.01 -23.98
N ALA A 208 -23.73 -4.07 -23.55
CA ALA A 208 -24.51 -4.92 -24.45
C ALA A 208 -26.00 -4.92 -24.07
N GLY A 209 -26.85 -5.31 -25.03
CA GLY A 209 -28.31 -5.35 -24.86
C GLY A 209 -28.96 -3.97 -24.97
N SER A 210 -30.05 -3.74 -24.23
CA SER A 210 -30.72 -2.42 -24.22
C SER A 210 -29.81 -1.30 -23.72
N ALA A 211 -28.91 -1.60 -22.78
CA ALA A 211 -27.94 -0.64 -22.25
C ALA A 211 -26.99 -0.07 -23.31
N ALA A 212 -26.69 -0.83 -24.36
CA ALA A 212 -25.84 -0.39 -25.48
C ALA A 212 -26.45 0.78 -26.28
N LYS A 213 -27.76 1.00 -26.13
CA LYS A 213 -28.53 2.00 -26.87
C LYS A 213 -28.84 3.23 -26.03
N LEU A 214 -28.44 3.23 -24.76
CA LEU A 214 -28.67 4.34 -23.84
C LEU A 214 -27.45 5.25 -23.89
N ASP A 215 -27.68 6.55 -24.03
CA ASP A 215 -26.64 7.57 -23.99
C ASP A 215 -27.01 8.65 -22.95
N GLY A 216 -26.00 9.12 -22.20
CA GLY A 216 -26.03 10.36 -21.42
C GLY A 216 -27.23 10.61 -20.49
N GLN A 217 -27.84 9.57 -19.89
CA GLN A 217 -29.09 9.76 -19.13
C GLN A 217 -28.95 10.72 -17.94
N LEU A 218 -27.85 10.62 -17.19
CA LEU A 218 -27.47 11.54 -16.13
C LEU A 218 -25.95 11.67 -16.16
N SER A 219 -25.43 12.89 -16.30
CA SER A 219 -24.00 13.15 -16.33
C SER A 219 -23.70 14.47 -15.62
N HIS A 220 -23.18 14.36 -14.40
CA HIS A 220 -22.65 15.49 -13.65
C HIS A 220 -21.61 14.98 -12.65
N TYR A 221 -20.64 15.83 -12.34
CA TYR A 221 -19.65 15.62 -11.30
C TYR A 221 -19.32 16.97 -10.68
N ARG A 222 -18.73 16.94 -9.49
CA ARG A 222 -18.21 18.14 -8.84
C ARG A 222 -17.03 18.68 -9.63
N GLN A 223 -17.01 19.98 -9.92
CA GLN A 223 -15.86 20.59 -10.60
C GLN A 223 -14.62 20.59 -9.69
N GLY A 224 -13.47 20.30 -10.29
CA GLY A 224 -12.18 20.34 -9.60
C GLY A 224 -11.73 21.75 -9.19
N PRO A 225 -10.58 21.86 -8.51
CA PRO A 225 -10.00 23.15 -8.15
C PRO A 225 -9.64 23.97 -9.39
N GLU A 226 -9.89 25.28 -9.34
CA GLU A 226 -9.50 26.22 -10.40
C GLU A 226 -7.99 26.51 -10.32
N VAL A 227 -7.25 26.16 -11.38
CA VAL A 227 -5.80 26.39 -11.45
C VAL A 227 -5.49 27.89 -11.47
N GLY A 228 -4.54 28.31 -10.63
CA GLY A 228 -4.19 29.72 -10.39
C GLY A 228 -5.01 30.40 -9.28
N LYS A 229 -6.04 29.72 -8.75
CA LYS A 229 -6.89 30.24 -7.67
C LYS A 229 -6.97 29.30 -6.48
N ASP A 230 -7.40 28.06 -6.70
CA ASP A 230 -7.54 27.04 -5.65
C ASP A 230 -6.29 26.17 -5.49
N ILE A 231 -5.48 26.08 -6.56
CA ILE A 231 -4.20 25.39 -6.64
C ILE A 231 -3.29 26.11 -7.63
N GLU A 232 -2.02 26.30 -7.30
CA GLU A 232 -1.02 26.82 -8.25
C GLU A 232 -0.79 25.81 -9.39
N PRO A 233 -0.40 26.26 -10.60
CA PRO A 233 -0.01 25.35 -11.67
C PRO A 233 1.21 24.50 -11.25
N PRO A 234 1.34 23.26 -11.76
CA PRO A 234 2.41 22.35 -11.33
C PRO A 234 3.81 22.92 -11.61
N GLU A 235 3.94 23.82 -12.58
CA GLU A 235 5.20 24.48 -12.93
C GLU A 235 5.67 25.51 -11.87
N GLU A 236 4.77 26.02 -11.03
CA GLU A 236 5.07 27.00 -9.97
C GLU A 236 5.18 26.36 -8.58
N MET A 237 4.68 25.13 -8.43
CA MET A 237 4.75 24.37 -7.20
C MET A 237 6.09 23.63 -7.04
N PHE A 238 6.43 23.28 -5.80
CA PHE A 238 7.74 22.70 -5.48
C PHE A 238 7.82 21.25 -5.94
N SER A 239 8.95 20.88 -6.55
CA SER A 239 9.29 19.47 -6.71
C SER A 239 9.43 18.79 -5.34
N GLN A 240 9.37 17.47 -5.36
CA GLN A 240 9.54 16.68 -4.17
C GLN A 240 10.92 16.91 -3.50
N GLU A 241 11.98 17.02 -4.30
CA GLU A 241 13.33 17.27 -3.80
C GLU A 241 13.43 18.63 -3.10
N GLU A 242 12.89 19.69 -3.71
CA GLU A 242 12.87 21.03 -3.12
C GLU A 242 12.05 21.06 -1.82
N ALA A 243 10.89 20.40 -1.81
CA ALA A 243 10.03 20.32 -0.63
C ALA A 243 10.71 19.58 0.52
N PHE A 244 11.36 18.45 0.24
CA PHE A 244 12.12 17.68 1.24
C PHE A 244 13.39 18.39 1.70
N PHE A 245 14.05 19.10 0.80
CA PHE A 245 15.21 19.92 1.16
C PHE A 245 14.79 21.03 2.12
N ALA A 246 13.73 21.78 1.81
CA ALA A 246 13.19 22.81 2.70
C ALA A 246 12.78 22.24 4.08
N TRP A 247 12.11 21.09 4.08
CA TRP A 247 11.76 20.37 5.31
C TRP A 247 13.00 19.99 6.14
N SER A 248 14.04 19.44 5.50
CA SER A 248 15.26 19.01 6.18
C SER A 248 15.97 20.17 6.88
N GLN A 249 15.87 21.39 6.33
CA GLN A 249 16.39 22.61 6.95
C GLN A 249 15.64 23.03 8.23
N LYS A 250 14.41 22.58 8.43
CA LYS A 250 13.57 22.95 9.58
C LYS A 250 13.43 21.83 10.60
N ALA A 251 13.54 20.57 10.17
CA ALA A 251 13.58 19.39 11.02
C ALA A 251 14.62 19.49 12.16
N TYR A 252 15.65 20.32 12.01
CA TYR A 252 16.67 20.62 13.03
C TYR A 252 16.12 21.18 14.36
N LYS A 253 14.89 21.70 14.40
CA LYS A 253 14.30 22.29 15.62
C LYS A 253 13.64 21.27 16.56
N HIS A 254 13.47 20.01 16.17
CA HIS A 254 12.77 19.00 16.99
C HIS A 254 13.69 17.85 17.44
N ARG A 255 13.74 17.62 18.76
CA ARG A 255 14.64 16.65 19.44
C ARG A 255 14.50 15.21 18.94
N HIS A 256 13.32 14.81 18.46
CA HIS A 256 13.03 13.47 17.94
C HIS A 256 13.32 13.30 16.43
N LEU A 257 13.64 14.39 15.72
CA LEU A 257 13.96 14.41 14.28
C LEU A 257 15.46 14.53 14.01
N GLY A 258 16.32 14.49 15.04
CA GLY A 258 17.77 14.62 14.91
C GLY A 258 18.45 13.60 13.99
N TYR A 259 17.80 12.45 13.72
CA TYR A 259 18.27 11.45 12.75
C TYR A 259 18.14 11.91 11.29
N LEU A 260 17.33 12.93 11.00
CA LEU A 260 17.14 13.42 9.63
C LEU A 260 18.37 14.09 9.05
N LYS A 261 19.32 14.52 9.90
CA LYS A 261 20.61 15.06 9.49
C LYS A 261 21.42 14.09 8.61
N THR A 262 21.19 12.79 8.76
CA THR A 262 21.83 11.72 7.96
C THR A 262 20.84 11.00 7.03
N ALA A 263 19.56 11.39 7.02
CA ALA A 263 18.53 10.63 6.32
C ALA A 263 17.92 11.35 5.12
N LEU A 264 18.29 12.60 4.82
CA LEU A 264 17.82 13.26 3.60
C LEU A 264 18.24 12.46 2.35
N GLU A 265 19.47 11.96 2.32
CA GLU A 265 19.96 11.09 1.24
C GLU A 265 19.14 9.80 1.15
N ASP A 266 18.87 9.14 2.28
CA ASP A 266 18.06 7.91 2.32
C ASP A 266 16.60 8.14 1.89
N VAL A 267 16.00 9.25 2.34
CA VAL A 267 14.65 9.67 1.96
C VAL A 267 14.62 9.93 0.46
N THR A 268 15.50 10.80 -0.04
CA THR A 268 15.57 11.14 -1.47
C THR A 268 15.82 9.89 -2.31
N ALA A 269 16.72 9.00 -1.90
CA ALA A 269 16.98 7.74 -2.59
C ALA A 269 15.76 6.81 -2.61
N SER A 270 15.04 6.70 -1.49
CA SER A 270 13.81 5.89 -1.42
C SER A 270 12.77 6.37 -2.42
N TYR A 271 12.53 7.69 -2.48
CA TYR A 271 11.51 8.23 -3.37
C TYR A 271 11.98 8.41 -4.82
N ALA A 272 13.28 8.50 -5.08
CA ALA A 272 13.82 8.50 -6.43
C ALA A 272 13.47 7.21 -7.20
N ARG A 273 13.24 6.10 -6.48
CA ARG A 273 12.77 4.82 -7.04
C ARG A 273 11.30 4.83 -7.47
N GLU A 274 10.51 5.77 -6.97
CA GLU A 274 9.08 5.80 -7.26
C GLU A 274 8.81 6.12 -8.73
N PRO A 275 7.82 5.49 -9.37
CA PRO A 275 7.55 5.69 -10.80
C PRO A 275 6.74 6.98 -11.10
N CYS A 276 6.52 7.82 -10.08
CA CYS A 276 5.73 9.04 -10.18
C CYS A 276 6.57 10.28 -9.85
N VAL A 277 6.08 11.44 -10.28
CA VAL A 277 6.61 12.75 -9.96
C VAL A 277 5.51 13.59 -9.34
N TRP A 278 5.88 14.39 -8.34
CA TRP A 278 4.94 15.27 -7.65
C TRP A 278 5.32 16.74 -7.77
N ARG A 279 4.30 17.58 -7.60
CA ARG A 279 4.45 18.99 -7.27
C ARG A 279 3.62 19.31 -6.04
N LEU A 280 4.30 19.71 -4.98
CA LEU A 280 3.78 19.79 -3.62
C LEU A 280 3.77 21.25 -3.16
N PRO A 281 2.78 21.68 -2.37
CA PRO A 281 2.82 23.01 -1.76
C PRO A 281 3.87 23.01 -0.66
N LEU A 282 4.65 24.09 -0.53
CA LEU A 282 5.69 24.19 0.51
C LEU A 282 5.11 24.03 1.92
N GLY A 283 3.89 24.56 2.12
CA GLY A 283 3.11 24.40 3.33
C GLY A 283 2.88 22.95 3.76
N MET A 284 3.05 21.95 2.87
CA MET A 284 2.95 20.53 3.21
C MET A 284 3.99 20.09 4.24
N PHE A 285 5.21 20.61 4.15
CA PHE A 285 6.32 20.24 5.04
C PHE A 285 6.85 21.39 5.90
N ASP A 286 6.30 22.58 5.68
CA ASP A 286 6.71 23.76 6.42
C ASP A 286 5.48 24.57 6.81
N LEU A 287 5.04 24.36 8.05
CA LEU A 287 3.81 24.97 8.55
C LEU A 287 3.86 26.50 8.58
N GLU A 288 5.05 27.13 8.53
CA GLU A 288 5.18 28.59 8.46
C GLU A 288 4.61 29.16 7.15
N HIS A 289 4.61 28.37 6.06
CA HIS A 289 4.07 28.74 4.75
C HIS A 289 2.57 28.48 4.60
N VAL A 290 1.90 28.04 5.66
CA VAL A 290 0.44 27.91 5.69
C VAL A 290 -0.17 29.28 5.98
N SER A 291 -1.12 29.71 5.15
CA SER A 291 -1.79 30.99 5.35
C SER A 291 -2.56 31.04 6.67
N GLU A 292 -2.67 32.24 7.27
CA GLU A 292 -3.43 32.41 8.51
C GLU A 292 -4.90 32.01 8.35
N ALA A 293 -5.50 32.35 7.21
CA ALA A 293 -6.87 31.96 6.87
C ALA A 293 -7.07 30.43 6.90
N GLU A 294 -6.10 29.65 6.41
CA GLU A 294 -6.18 28.18 6.49
C GLU A 294 -5.95 27.65 7.91
N ARG A 295 -5.09 28.31 8.70
CA ARG A 295 -4.87 27.95 10.11
C ARG A 295 -6.14 28.14 10.96
N GLU A 296 -6.94 29.14 10.67
CA GLU A 296 -8.22 29.40 11.35
C GLU A 296 -9.32 28.40 10.96
N MET A 297 -9.22 27.72 9.81
CA MET A 297 -10.19 26.70 9.43
C MET A 297 -10.17 25.52 10.40
N VAL A 298 -11.32 24.91 10.64
CA VAL A 298 -11.38 23.61 11.31
C VAL A 298 -10.69 22.54 10.43
N PRO A 299 -10.02 21.53 11.02
CA PRO A 299 -9.26 20.54 10.25
C PRO A 299 -10.05 19.85 9.13
N SER A 300 -11.36 19.66 9.31
CA SER A 300 -12.25 19.01 8.32
C SER A 300 -12.54 19.83 7.08
N ASP A 301 -12.37 21.16 7.15
CA ASP A 301 -12.65 22.07 6.04
C ASP A 301 -11.39 22.31 5.20
N ARG A 302 -10.20 22.03 5.76
CA ARG A 302 -8.92 22.15 5.06
C ARG A 302 -8.80 21.11 3.96
N THR A 303 -8.17 21.50 2.85
CA THR A 303 -7.87 20.61 1.72
C THR A 303 -6.39 20.73 1.39
N LEU A 304 -5.65 19.62 1.42
CA LEU A 304 -4.30 19.60 0.87
C LEU A 304 -4.38 19.19 -0.59
N ARG A 305 -3.75 19.96 -1.47
CA ARG A 305 -3.75 19.71 -2.91
C ARG A 305 -2.33 19.60 -3.44
N TYR A 306 -2.11 18.66 -4.34
CA TYR A 306 -0.83 18.51 -5.04
C TYR A 306 -1.04 17.90 -6.42
N TRP A 307 -0.07 18.11 -7.30
CA TRP A 307 -0.05 17.47 -8.60
C TRP A 307 0.79 16.20 -8.58
N VAL A 308 0.39 15.25 -9.42
CA VAL A 308 1.08 13.99 -9.61
C VAL A 308 0.94 13.55 -11.07
N LYS A 309 1.96 12.85 -11.56
CA LYS A 309 1.94 12.10 -12.82
C LYS A 309 2.93 10.94 -12.79
N THR A 310 2.85 10.03 -13.75
CA THR A 310 3.91 9.03 -13.98
C THR A 310 5.14 9.71 -14.60
N LYS A 311 6.33 9.13 -14.34
CA LYS A 311 7.60 9.59 -14.94
C LYS A 311 7.63 9.39 -16.45
N GLU A 312 7.06 8.28 -16.89
CA GLU A 312 7.09 7.82 -18.28
C GLU A 312 5.66 7.56 -18.77
N ALA A 313 5.45 7.67 -20.07
CA ALA A 313 4.22 7.22 -20.70
C ALA A 313 4.07 5.70 -20.55
N LEU A 314 2.82 5.25 -20.38
CA LEU A 314 2.51 3.82 -20.27
C LEU A 314 2.56 3.16 -21.64
N LYS A 315 3.03 1.90 -21.69
CA LYS A 315 3.00 1.10 -22.92
C LYS A 315 1.63 0.48 -23.18
N ASP A 316 0.95 0.02 -22.13
CA ASP A 316 -0.43 -0.47 -22.16
C ASP A 316 -1.35 0.43 -21.30
N PRO A 317 -1.68 1.64 -21.78
CA PRO A 317 -2.49 2.59 -21.02
C PRO A 317 -3.90 2.06 -20.71
N HIS A 318 -4.46 1.20 -21.57
CA HIS A 318 -5.81 0.67 -21.39
C HIS A 318 -5.98 -0.12 -20.08
N VAL A 319 -4.95 -0.85 -19.67
CA VAL A 319 -4.92 -1.55 -18.38
C VAL A 319 -4.28 -0.66 -17.32
N PHE A 320 -3.11 -0.09 -17.62
CA PHE A 320 -2.28 0.52 -16.60
C PHE A 320 -2.70 1.93 -16.18
N SER A 321 -3.53 2.66 -16.94
CA SER A 321 -4.05 3.96 -16.47
C SER A 321 -4.88 3.78 -15.20
N TRP A 322 -5.75 2.77 -15.15
CA TRP A 322 -6.52 2.46 -13.95
C TRP A 322 -5.67 1.94 -12.79
N VAL A 323 -4.69 1.09 -13.11
CA VAL A 323 -3.74 0.54 -12.12
C VAL A 323 -2.87 1.66 -11.54
N ALA A 324 -2.48 2.64 -12.36
CA ALA A 324 -1.75 3.83 -11.94
C ALA A 324 -2.60 4.71 -11.02
N LEU A 325 -3.86 4.97 -11.35
CA LEU A 325 -4.77 5.69 -10.44
C LEU A 325 -4.92 4.97 -9.10
N ALA A 326 -5.05 3.63 -9.12
CA ALA A 326 -5.09 2.82 -7.91
C ALA A 326 -3.80 2.95 -7.09
N TYR A 327 -2.64 2.90 -7.73
CA TYR A 327 -1.34 3.07 -7.09
C TYR A 327 -1.20 4.46 -6.45
N ILE A 328 -1.55 5.50 -7.21
CA ILE A 328 -1.39 6.90 -6.82
C ILE A 328 -2.34 7.30 -5.69
N SER A 329 -3.50 6.64 -5.60
CA SER A 329 -4.53 6.97 -4.60
C SER A 329 -4.10 6.82 -3.14
N ASP A 330 -3.06 6.02 -2.87
CA ASP A 330 -2.52 5.85 -1.51
C ASP A 330 -1.29 6.76 -1.26
N TYR A 331 -0.80 7.49 -2.27
CA TYR A 331 0.34 8.40 -2.08
C TYR A 331 -0.01 9.54 -1.16
N PHE A 332 0.88 9.78 -0.20
CA PHE A 332 0.76 10.82 0.82
C PHE A 332 -0.55 10.82 1.61
N PHE A 333 -1.52 9.94 1.33
CA PHE A 333 -2.92 10.10 1.70
C PHE A 333 -3.08 10.18 3.21
N LEU A 334 -2.76 9.10 3.93
CA LEU A 334 -2.77 9.09 5.39
C LEU A 334 -1.73 10.04 6.00
N SER A 335 -0.60 10.26 5.31
CA SER A 335 0.45 11.14 5.83
C SER A 335 0.00 12.61 5.89
N THR A 336 -0.86 13.05 4.97
CA THR A 336 -1.43 14.40 4.95
C THR A 336 -2.23 14.72 6.21
N ASN A 337 -2.70 13.71 6.95
CA ASN A 337 -3.43 13.88 8.20
C ASN A 337 -2.67 14.78 9.20
N MET A 338 -1.33 14.67 9.25
CA MET A 338 -0.52 15.54 10.11
C MET A 338 -0.65 17.00 9.69
N ARG A 339 -0.39 17.27 8.40
CA ARG A 339 -0.49 18.62 7.85
C ARG A 339 -1.90 19.21 7.99
N LEU A 340 -2.95 18.42 7.76
CA LEU A 340 -4.34 18.88 7.93
C LEU A 340 -4.68 19.23 9.38
N ASN A 341 -3.96 18.67 10.36
CA ASN A 341 -4.07 19.00 11.78
C ASN A 341 -3.00 20.00 12.27
N MET A 342 -2.32 20.71 11.36
CA MET A 342 -1.22 21.64 11.67
C MET A 342 -0.11 21.00 12.52
N ARG A 343 0.21 19.75 12.20
CA ARG A 343 1.37 19.02 12.73
C ARG A 343 2.35 18.78 11.61
N GLU A 344 3.63 18.80 11.96
CA GLU A 344 4.70 18.49 11.02
C GLU A 344 4.55 17.08 10.45
N MET A 345 4.86 16.92 9.17
CA MET A 345 4.84 15.61 8.51
C MET A 345 5.77 14.62 9.23
N PHE A 346 5.41 13.33 9.20
CA PHE A 346 6.18 12.24 9.82
C PHE A 346 6.34 12.29 11.35
N THR A 347 5.51 13.09 12.04
CA THR A 347 5.45 13.15 13.52
C THR A 347 4.49 12.16 14.16
N THR A 348 3.91 11.23 13.38
CA THR A 348 3.17 10.10 13.93
C THR A 348 4.12 9.14 14.65
N LYS A 349 3.69 8.65 15.82
CA LYS A 349 4.32 7.51 16.50
C LYS A 349 4.05 6.22 15.73
N PHE A 350 2.83 6.11 15.19
CA PHE A 350 2.38 4.97 14.43
C PHE A 350 1.31 5.41 13.43
N SER A 351 1.42 4.96 12.19
CA SER A 351 0.44 5.22 11.15
C SER A 351 0.36 4.02 10.22
N VAL A 352 -0.85 3.51 9.97
CA VAL A 352 -1.08 2.40 9.03
C VAL A 352 -2.50 2.48 8.45
N SER A 353 -2.64 2.17 7.16
CA SER A 353 -3.94 2.05 6.50
C SER A 353 -4.70 0.83 7.02
N LEU A 354 -6.00 0.96 7.30
CA LEU A 354 -6.87 -0.17 7.68
C LEU A 354 -7.62 -0.69 6.46
N ASP A 355 -8.21 0.21 5.70
CA ASP A 355 -8.88 -0.04 4.45
C ASP A 355 -8.44 0.95 3.38
N HIS A 356 -8.92 0.78 2.15
CA HIS A 356 -8.87 1.81 1.12
C HIS A 356 -9.95 1.52 0.08
N THR A 357 -10.71 2.54 -0.28
CA THR A 357 -11.79 2.48 -1.25
C THR A 357 -11.52 3.48 -2.36
N ILE A 358 -11.72 3.04 -3.59
CA ILE A 358 -11.55 3.84 -4.80
C ILE A 358 -12.79 3.68 -5.65
N TYR A 359 -13.35 4.79 -6.11
CA TYR A 359 -14.34 4.84 -7.19
C TYR A 359 -13.65 5.45 -8.41
N PHE A 360 -13.68 4.74 -9.52
CA PHE A 360 -13.01 5.14 -10.76
C PHE A 360 -14.05 5.75 -11.70
N ASP A 361 -13.82 7.00 -12.11
CA ASP A 361 -14.78 7.76 -12.91
C ASP A 361 -14.33 7.89 -14.36
N LYS A 362 -13.08 8.35 -14.59
CA LYS A 362 -12.56 8.64 -15.93
C LYS A 362 -11.13 8.16 -16.14
N GLU A 363 -10.92 7.53 -17.29
CA GLU A 363 -9.59 7.14 -17.77
C GLU A 363 -8.83 8.37 -18.25
N ILE A 364 -7.56 8.46 -17.92
CA ILE A 364 -6.68 9.57 -18.30
C ILE A 364 -5.33 9.03 -18.77
N ASP A 365 -4.61 9.84 -19.56
CA ASP A 365 -3.16 9.69 -19.68
C ASP A 365 -2.50 10.13 -18.37
N VAL A 366 -2.09 9.15 -17.56
CA VAL A 366 -1.46 9.40 -16.25
C VAL A 366 -0.06 10.00 -16.34
N SER A 367 0.52 10.14 -17.54
CA SER A 367 1.77 10.87 -17.77
C SER A 367 1.55 12.39 -17.93
N GLU A 368 0.29 12.82 -18.01
CA GLU A 368 -0.13 14.21 -17.87
C GLU A 368 -0.41 14.56 -16.40
N TRP A 369 -0.28 15.84 -16.06
CA TRP A 369 -0.52 16.31 -14.70
C TRP A 369 -2.00 16.23 -14.33
N PHE A 370 -2.29 15.57 -13.21
CA PHE A 370 -3.57 15.63 -12.53
C PHE A 370 -3.34 15.96 -11.05
N ASN A 371 -4.35 16.53 -10.38
CA ASN A 371 -4.25 16.96 -9.00
C ASN A 371 -5.04 16.03 -8.07
N TYR A 372 -4.52 15.82 -6.87
CA TYR A 372 -5.14 15.02 -5.83
C TYR A 372 -5.47 15.91 -4.63
N ASN A 373 -6.74 15.93 -4.23
CA ASN A 373 -7.30 16.83 -3.22
C ASN A 373 -7.68 16.01 -2.01
N VAL A 374 -6.91 16.12 -0.94
CA VAL A 374 -7.04 15.26 0.24
C VAL A 374 -7.60 16.05 1.42
N LYS A 375 -8.55 15.45 2.13
CA LYS A 375 -9.19 15.98 3.35
C LYS A 375 -9.24 14.92 4.44
N SER A 376 -9.33 15.37 5.68
CA SER A 376 -9.60 14.53 6.86
C SER A 376 -11.02 14.82 7.34
N LEU A 377 -11.94 13.87 7.22
CA LEU A 377 -13.33 14.03 7.67
C LEU A 377 -13.47 13.92 9.19
N LYS A 378 -12.66 13.06 9.81
CA LYS A 378 -12.68 12.82 11.25
C LYS A 378 -11.29 12.35 11.69
N SER A 379 -10.80 12.86 12.81
CA SER A 379 -9.65 12.32 13.53
C SER A 379 -10.00 12.16 15.01
N GLY A 380 -9.73 11.00 15.58
CA GLY A 380 -10.03 10.69 16.99
C GLY A 380 -9.94 9.20 17.28
N GLU A 381 -9.84 8.83 18.56
CA GLU A 381 -9.71 7.42 18.98
C GLU A 381 -8.56 6.67 18.29
N ASN A 382 -7.44 7.37 18.01
CA ASN A 382 -6.30 6.87 17.25
C ASN A 382 -6.60 6.45 15.81
N ARG A 383 -7.73 6.90 15.23
CA ARG A 383 -8.11 6.68 13.84
C ARG A 383 -8.35 8.00 13.12
N THR A 384 -8.20 7.99 11.81
CA THR A 384 -8.59 9.10 10.94
C THR A 384 -9.29 8.58 9.70
N ILE A 385 -10.36 9.26 9.29
CA ILE A 385 -11.07 9.02 8.04
C ILE A 385 -10.63 10.10 7.07
N MET A 386 -9.95 9.69 6.02
CA MET A 386 -9.47 10.52 4.92
C MET A 386 -10.40 10.34 3.72
N THR A 387 -10.57 11.42 2.96
CA THR A 387 -11.21 11.38 1.65
C THR A 387 -10.35 12.13 0.64
N GLY A 388 -10.40 11.68 -0.60
CA GLY A 388 -9.62 12.28 -1.67
C GLY A 388 -10.37 12.30 -2.99
N GLU A 389 -10.17 13.37 -3.76
CA GLU A 389 -10.74 13.54 -5.09
C GLU A 389 -9.58 13.85 -6.08
N MET A 390 -9.50 13.08 -7.16
CA MET A 390 -8.52 13.29 -8.23
C MET A 390 -9.18 14.03 -9.39
N PHE A 391 -8.55 15.10 -9.86
CA PHE A 391 -9.03 15.86 -11.00
C PHE A 391 -7.95 16.03 -12.06
N SER A 392 -8.35 16.00 -13.33
CA SER A 392 -7.49 16.42 -14.43
C SER A 392 -7.10 17.91 -14.30
N ARG A 393 -6.17 18.38 -15.11
CA ARG A 393 -5.74 19.79 -15.11
C ARG A 393 -6.88 20.76 -15.44
N ASP A 394 -7.84 20.34 -16.25
CA ASP A 394 -9.05 21.08 -16.63
C ASP A 394 -10.25 20.87 -15.67
N GLY A 395 -10.07 20.10 -14.58
CA GLY A 395 -11.05 20.00 -13.49
C GLY A 395 -12.08 18.88 -13.64
N GLU A 396 -11.87 17.91 -14.53
CA GLU A 396 -12.70 16.72 -14.65
C GLU A 396 -12.40 15.73 -13.52
N LEU A 397 -13.43 15.16 -12.89
CA LEU A 397 -13.27 14.15 -11.84
C LEU A 397 -12.78 12.83 -12.44
N LEU A 398 -11.67 12.32 -11.92
CA LEU A 398 -11.01 11.09 -12.38
C LEU A 398 -11.30 9.90 -11.45
N ALA A 399 -11.21 10.13 -10.15
CA ALA A 399 -11.48 9.14 -9.13
C ALA A 399 -11.79 9.79 -7.78
N SER A 400 -12.57 9.08 -6.97
CA SER A 400 -12.87 9.44 -5.58
C SER A 400 -12.38 8.35 -4.62
N THR A 401 -11.91 8.72 -3.44
CA THR A 401 -11.23 7.82 -2.52
C THR A 401 -11.65 8.04 -1.07
N TYR A 402 -11.65 6.95 -0.30
CA TYR A 402 -11.92 6.93 1.13
C TYR A 402 -10.99 5.94 1.82
N GLN A 403 -10.46 6.31 2.98
CA GLN A 403 -9.59 5.45 3.77
C GLN A 403 -9.74 5.79 5.25
N GLU A 404 -9.93 4.78 6.09
CA GLU A 404 -9.65 4.85 7.51
C GLU A 404 -8.23 4.32 7.77
N GLY A 405 -7.47 5.07 8.57
CA GLY A 405 -6.14 4.65 9.01
C GLY A 405 -6.01 4.80 10.52
N LEU A 406 -5.20 3.93 11.12
CA LEU A 406 -4.68 4.21 12.47
C LEU A 406 -3.68 5.36 12.35
N SER A 407 -3.83 6.37 13.20
CA SER A 407 -2.94 7.51 13.28
C SER A 407 -2.73 7.89 14.74
N VAL A 408 -1.61 7.46 15.29
CA VAL A 408 -1.21 7.74 16.68
C VAL A 408 -0.09 8.76 16.65
N VAL A 409 -0.28 9.87 17.33
CA VAL A 409 0.73 10.92 17.49
C VAL A 409 1.45 10.79 18.82
N PHE A 410 2.66 11.33 18.93
CA PHE A 410 3.29 11.52 20.23
C PHE A 410 2.51 12.58 21.02
N THR A 411 2.17 12.22 22.26
CA THR A 411 1.68 13.13 23.30
C THR A 411 2.90 13.49 24.15
N ASP A 412 3.52 14.62 23.82
CA ASP A 412 4.71 15.24 24.42
C ASP A 412 6.05 14.47 24.37
#